data_AF-A0A7J3X6T6-F1
#
_entry.id   AF-A0A7J3X6T6-F1
#
_cell.length_a   1.000
_cell.length_b   1.000
_cell.length_c   1.000
_cell.angle_alpha   90.00
_cell.angle_beta   90.00
_cell.angle_gamma   90.00
#
_symmetry.space_group_name_H-M   'P 1'
#
loop_
_entity.id
_entity.type
_entity.pdbx_description
1 polymer ?
#
loop_
_entity_poly.entity_id
_entity_poly.type
_entity_poly.pdbx_seq_one_letter_code
_entity_poly.pdbx_strand_id
1 'polypeptide(L)'
;MAGTARFSKQFQAVCKKCGERTLITLESEGLHAFICPYCGQPHLLLVDPNLGVRDFRPVSTVPARKVFDVAKVRIKDESLVPVHLKPYVEALKRGIIVPEIDLLLKTLEALGLLEVGD
;
A
#
# COMPACT_ATOMS: atom_id res chain seq x y z
N MET A 1 -4.48 -20.68 -23.77
CA MET A 1 -4.84 -20.08 -22.46
C MET A 1 -3.63 -20.24 -21.56
N ALA A 2 -2.77 -19.22 -21.49
CA ALA A 2 -1.60 -19.25 -20.63
C ALA A 2 -2.05 -18.92 -19.20
N GLY A 3 -1.91 -19.87 -18.28
CA GLY A 3 -2.08 -19.60 -16.86
C GLY A 3 -1.01 -18.60 -16.43
N THR A 4 -1.42 -17.38 -16.09
CA THR A 4 -0.54 -16.43 -15.42
C THR A 4 -0.19 -17.02 -14.06
N ALA A 5 1.03 -17.55 -13.93
CA ALA A 5 1.58 -17.91 -12.62
C ALA A 5 1.44 -16.68 -11.72
N ARG A 6 0.61 -16.77 -10.68
CA ARG A 6 0.53 -15.72 -9.65
C ARG A 6 1.84 -15.73 -8.90
N PHE A 7 2.71 -14.79 -9.21
CA PHE A 7 3.92 -14.57 -8.44
C PHE A 7 3.52 -13.99 -7.07
N SER A 8 3.91 -14.67 -6.00
CA SER A 8 3.76 -14.20 -4.63
C SER A 8 5.11 -14.22 -3.94
N LYS A 9 5.39 -13.23 -3.10
CA LYS A 9 6.65 -13.12 -2.35
C LYS A 9 6.37 -12.87 -0.88
N GLN A 10 7.07 -13.61 -0.02
CA GLN A 10 7.01 -13.38 1.42
C GLN A 10 7.91 -12.20 1.80
N PHE A 11 7.37 -11.30 2.63
CA PHE A 11 8.08 -10.18 3.21
C PHE A 11 7.96 -10.24 4.74
N GLN A 12 9.07 -10.06 5.44
CA GLN A 12 9.08 -9.98 6.90
C GLN A 12 8.86 -8.52 7.32
N ALA A 13 7.61 -8.15 7.58
CA ALA A 13 7.25 -6.84 8.07
C ALA A 13 7.65 -6.68 9.56
N VAL A 14 8.46 -5.66 9.85
CA VAL A 14 8.87 -5.32 11.22
C VAL A 14 8.12 -4.08 11.67
N CYS A 15 7.14 -4.24 12.58
CA CYS A 15 6.28 -3.15 13.01
C CYS A 15 7.09 -1.97 13.54
N LYS A 16 6.90 -0.79 12.93
CA LYS A 16 7.61 0.46 13.32
C LYS A 16 7.18 1.04 14.67
N LYS A 17 6.17 0.47 15.33
CA LYS A 17 5.70 0.88 16.67
C LYS A 17 6.12 -0.08 17.77
N CYS A 18 5.79 -1.37 17.64
CA CYS A 18 6.07 -2.35 18.70
C CYS A 18 7.29 -3.25 18.43
N GLY A 19 7.91 -3.16 17.24
CA GLY A 19 9.09 -3.95 16.89
C GLY A 19 8.82 -5.41 16.49
N GLU A 20 7.60 -5.91 16.69
CA GLU A 20 7.23 -7.29 16.36
C GLU A 20 7.34 -7.57 14.87
N ARG A 21 7.67 -8.83 14.56
CA ARG A 21 7.89 -9.30 13.19
C ARG A 21 6.70 -10.14 12.73
N THR A 22 6.20 -9.85 11.54
CA THR A 22 5.09 -10.58 10.92
C THR A 22 5.47 -10.95 9.50
N LEU A 23 5.24 -12.20 9.13
CA LEU A 23 5.42 -12.64 7.75
C LEU A 23 4.14 -12.31 6.97
N ILE A 24 4.29 -11.56 5.88
CA ILE A 24 3.17 -11.19 5.01
C ILE A 24 3.44 -11.63 3.58
N THR A 25 2.38 -11.93 2.83
CA THR A 25 2.46 -12.31 1.42
C THR A 25 2.11 -11.10 0.55
N LEU A 26 2.97 -10.80 -0.41
CA LEU A 26 2.75 -9.78 -1.44
C LEU A 26 2.46 -10.48 -2.77
N GLU A 27 1.37 -10.09 -3.42
CA GLU A 27 0.91 -10.71 -4.68
C GLU A 27 0.86 -9.72 -5.84
N SER A 28 1.01 -8.42 -5.58
CA SER A 28 1.01 -7.38 -6.60
C SER A 28 1.87 -6.20 -6.22
N GLU A 29 2.22 -5.40 -7.21
CA GLU A 29 2.75 -4.05 -7.04
C GLU A 29 1.67 -3.05 -6.59
N GLY A 30 2.13 -1.89 -6.14
CA GLY A 30 1.33 -0.72 -5.79
C GLY A 30 1.43 -0.36 -4.31
N LEU A 31 0.46 0.43 -3.86
CA LEU A 31 0.30 0.77 -2.45
C LEU A 31 -0.51 -0.33 -1.75
N HIS A 32 -0.02 -0.79 -0.59
CA HIS A 32 -0.67 -1.80 0.22
C HIS A 32 -0.82 -1.32 1.66
N ALA A 33 -1.91 -1.73 2.30
CA ALA A 33 -2.19 -1.51 3.71
C ALA A 33 -1.90 -2.79 4.50
N PHE A 34 -1.33 -2.63 5.67
CA PHE A 34 -1.07 -3.71 6.62
C PHE A 34 -1.38 -3.21 8.03
N ILE A 35 -2.03 -4.05 8.84
CA ILE A 35 -2.20 -3.77 10.27
C ILE A 35 -1.32 -4.74 11.03
N CYS A 36 -0.50 -4.22 11.95
CA CYS A 36 0.30 -5.08 12.81
C CYS A 36 -0.61 -5.92 13.71
N PRO A 37 -0.50 -7.26 13.70
CA PRO A 37 -1.41 -8.11 14.45
C PRO A 37 -1.20 -8.09 15.97
N TYR A 38 -0.07 -7.57 16.42
CA TYR A 38 0.29 -7.53 17.83
C TYR A 38 -0.17 -6.25 18.53
N CYS A 39 0.02 -5.09 17.91
CA CYS A 39 -0.30 -3.79 18.52
C CYS A 39 -1.41 -3.01 17.79
N GLY A 40 -1.94 -3.56 16.70
CA GLY A 40 -2.98 -2.91 15.88
C GLY A 40 -2.51 -1.68 15.10
N GLN A 41 -1.22 -1.35 15.13
CA GLN A 41 -0.69 -0.20 14.40
C GLN A 41 -0.84 -0.42 12.89
N PRO A 42 -1.47 0.51 12.15
CA PRO A 42 -1.52 0.43 10.71
C PRO A 42 -0.24 0.97 10.06
N HIS A 43 0.07 0.38 8.91
CA HIS A 43 1.21 0.69 8.06
C HIS A 43 0.79 0.71 6.59
N LEU A 44 1.51 1.51 5.81
CA LEU A 44 1.48 1.45 4.36
C LEU A 44 2.80 0.87 3.84
N LEU A 45 2.69 0.06 2.79
CA LEU A 45 3.80 -0.48 2.03
C LEU A 45 3.69 -0.02 0.59
N LEU A 46 4.81 0.40 0.00
CA LEU A 46 4.92 0.59 -1.44
C LEU A 46 5.68 -0.59 -2.04
N VAL A 47 5.05 -1.30 -2.95
CA VAL A 47 5.54 -2.57 -3.51
C VAL A 47 5.76 -2.40 -5.01
N ASP A 48 6.96 -2.72 -5.50
CA ASP A 48 7.30 -2.59 -6.93
C ASP A 48 6.87 -3.81 -7.77
N PRO A 49 7.09 -3.79 -9.11
CA PRO A 49 6.73 -4.90 -10.00
C PRO A 49 7.44 -6.23 -9.70
N ASN A 50 8.54 -6.20 -8.95
CA ASN A 50 9.30 -7.38 -8.53
C ASN A 50 8.93 -7.82 -7.09
N LEU A 51 7.81 -7.32 -6.57
CA LEU A 51 7.33 -7.55 -5.20
C LEU A 51 8.35 -7.13 -4.12
N GLY A 52 9.20 -6.16 -4.45
CA GLY A 52 10.12 -5.51 -3.52
C GLY A 52 9.41 -4.39 -2.78
N VAL A 53 9.45 -4.42 -1.46
CA VAL A 53 8.99 -3.30 -0.62
C VAL A 53 10.00 -2.17 -0.75
N ARG A 54 9.57 -1.08 -1.38
CA ARG A 54 10.35 0.14 -1.60
C ARG A 54 10.24 1.11 -0.44
N ASP A 55 9.09 1.10 0.22
CA ASP A 55 8.82 1.96 1.34
C ASP A 55 7.86 1.29 2.33
N PHE A 56 8.07 1.56 3.62
CA PHE A 56 7.29 0.95 4.70
C PHE A 56 7.19 1.89 5.90
N ARG A 57 5.99 2.42 6.15
CA ARG A 57 5.76 3.50 7.12
C ARG A 57 4.54 3.25 8.01
N PRO A 58 4.58 3.66 9.28
CA PRO A 58 3.39 3.69 10.11
C PRO A 58 2.49 4.85 9.68
N VAL A 59 1.18 4.66 9.76
CA VAL A 59 0.20 5.71 9.52
C VAL A 59 -0.85 5.70 10.62
N SER A 60 -1.64 6.77 10.73
CA SER A 60 -2.70 6.84 11.75
C SER A 60 -3.88 5.93 11.42
N THR A 61 -4.20 5.83 10.13
CA THR A 61 -5.36 5.12 9.61
C THR A 61 -4.99 4.47 8.29
N VAL A 62 -5.57 3.28 8.04
CA VAL A 62 -5.68 2.71 6.70
C VAL A 62 -7.07 2.11 6.57
N PRO A 63 -7.65 2.11 5.37
CA PRO A 63 -8.70 1.17 5.08
C PRO A 63 -7.99 -0.20 5.04
N ALA A 64 -8.26 -1.09 5.98
CA ALA A 64 -7.85 -2.49 5.91
C ALA A 64 -8.97 -3.34 6.51
N ARG A 65 -9.31 -4.44 5.84
CA ARG A 65 -10.48 -5.25 6.20
C ARG A 65 -10.23 -6.16 7.40
N LYS A 66 -8.98 -6.60 7.62
CA LYS A 66 -8.59 -7.53 8.69
C LYS A 66 -7.16 -7.28 9.19
N VAL A 67 -6.91 -7.64 10.44
CA VAL A 67 -5.66 -7.40 11.20
C VAL A 67 -4.47 -8.26 10.74
N PHE A 68 -4.66 -9.18 9.79
CA PHE A 68 -3.61 -10.08 9.26
C PHE A 68 -3.51 -10.05 7.74
N ASP A 69 -4.32 -9.22 7.08
CA ASP A 69 -4.42 -9.20 5.64
C ASP A 69 -3.65 -8.02 5.07
N VAL A 70 -2.90 -8.25 4.00
CA VAL A 70 -2.25 -7.18 3.25
C VAL A 70 -3.19 -6.78 2.14
N ALA A 71 -3.82 -5.64 2.30
CA ALA A 71 -4.85 -5.19 1.37
C ALA A 71 -4.25 -4.23 0.35
N LYS A 72 -4.52 -4.44 -0.95
CA LYS A 72 -4.12 -3.46 -1.97
C LYS A 72 -4.95 -2.19 -1.80
N VAL A 73 -4.29 -1.05 -1.74
CA VAL A 73 -4.95 0.26 -1.74
C VAL A 73 -5.14 0.71 -3.19
N ARG A 74 -6.36 1.08 -3.54
CA ARG A 74 -6.74 1.58 -4.87
C ARG A 74 -7.25 3.01 -4.77
N ILE A 75 -7.30 3.68 -5.92
CA ILE A 75 -7.97 4.96 -6.07
C ILE A 75 -9.39 4.69 -6.56
N LYS A 76 -10.38 5.09 -5.77
CA LYS A 76 -11.80 4.82 -6.01
C LYS A 76 -12.32 5.45 -7.30
N ASP A 77 -11.94 6.70 -7.56
CA ASP A 77 -12.33 7.44 -8.76
C ASP A 77 -11.16 8.30 -9.26
N GLU A 78 -10.45 7.78 -10.27
CA GLU A 78 -9.30 8.48 -10.86
C GLU A 78 -9.68 9.75 -11.62
N SER A 79 -10.97 9.95 -11.95
CA SER A 79 -11.44 11.18 -12.61
C SER A 79 -11.42 12.38 -11.65
N LEU A 80 -11.57 12.12 -10.35
CA LEU A 80 -11.52 13.13 -9.29
C LEU A 80 -10.10 13.49 -8.88
N VAL A 81 -9.09 12.75 -9.35
CA VAL A 81 -7.68 13.06 -9.09
C VAL A 81 -7.30 14.34 -9.85
N PRO A 82 -6.85 15.40 -9.15
CA PRO A 82 -6.35 16.61 -9.79
C PRO A 82 -5.28 16.28 -10.84
N VAL A 83 -5.34 16.94 -12.01
CA VAL A 83 -4.47 16.62 -13.17
C VAL A 83 -2.99 16.62 -12.81
N HIS A 84 -2.55 17.55 -11.96
CA HIS A 84 -1.17 17.65 -11.51
C HIS A 84 -0.72 16.48 -10.61
N LEU A 85 -1.65 15.75 -9.98
CA LEU A 85 -1.35 14.59 -9.13
C LEU A 85 -1.34 13.27 -9.91
N LYS A 86 -1.93 13.22 -11.11
CA LYS A 86 -2.04 11.99 -11.92
C LYS A 86 -0.69 11.29 -12.18
N PRO A 87 0.41 11.98 -12.54
CA PRO A 87 1.69 11.32 -12.74
C PRO A 87 2.20 10.61 -11.48
N TYR A 88 1.97 11.21 -10.31
CA TYR A 88 2.40 10.65 -9.03
C TYR A 88 1.53 9.47 -8.60
N VAL A 89 0.23 9.53 -8.88
CA VAL A 89 -0.69 8.40 -8.71
C VAL A 89 -0.28 7.20 -9.57
N GLU A 90 0.05 7.44 -10.83
CA GLU A 90 0.52 6.37 -11.72
C GLU A 90 1.85 5.77 -11.25
N ALA A 91 2.76 6.59 -10.72
CA ALA A 91 3.98 6.11 -10.08
C ALA A 91 3.67 5.24 -8.84
N LEU A 92 2.74 5.66 -7.97
CA LEU A 92 2.30 4.88 -6.81
C LEU A 92 1.72 3.52 -7.21
N LYS A 93 0.88 3.47 -8.26
CA LYS A 93 0.28 2.22 -8.76
C LYS A 93 1.35 1.21 -9.20
N ARG A 94 2.50 1.69 -9.67
CA ARG A 94 3.66 0.89 -10.07
C ARG A 94 4.69 0.67 -8.96
N GLY A 95 4.40 1.09 -7.74
CA GLY A 95 5.34 0.95 -6.62
C GLY A 95 6.58 1.84 -6.69
N ILE A 96 6.53 2.93 -7.45
CA ILE A 96 7.64 3.85 -7.63
C ILE A 96 7.57 4.92 -6.54
N ILE A 97 8.66 5.10 -5.79
CA ILE A 97 8.77 6.16 -4.79
C ILE A 97 8.73 7.51 -5.50
N VAL A 98 7.83 8.37 -5.04
CA VAL A 98 7.72 9.75 -5.50
C VAL A 98 8.22 10.72 -4.43
N PRO A 99 8.73 11.90 -4.81
CA PRO A 99 8.95 13.00 -3.88
C PRO A 99 7.66 13.33 -3.13
N GLU A 100 7.77 13.70 -1.85
CA GLU A 100 6.64 14.14 -1.02
C GLU A 100 5.46 13.15 -0.97
N ILE A 101 5.75 11.84 -1.04
CA ILE A 101 4.74 10.77 -0.95
C ILE A 101 3.78 10.94 0.25
N ASP A 102 4.25 11.44 1.40
CA ASP A 102 3.39 11.72 2.56
C ASP A 102 2.30 12.76 2.25
N LEU A 103 2.66 13.84 1.55
CA LEU A 103 1.72 14.89 1.19
C LEU A 103 0.71 14.38 0.17
N LEU A 104 1.16 13.59 -0.81
CA LEU A 104 0.29 12.94 -1.78
C LEU A 104 -0.73 12.02 -1.10
N LEU A 105 -0.28 11.13 -0.22
CA LEU A 105 -1.16 10.20 0.49
C LEU A 105 -2.17 10.93 1.37
N LYS A 106 -1.74 11.95 2.13
CA LYS A 106 -2.64 12.80 2.92
C LYS A 106 -3.66 13.53 2.06
N THR A 107 -3.24 14.00 0.88
CA THR A 107 -4.14 14.68 -0.06
C THR A 107 -5.20 13.72 -0.60
N LEU A 108 -4.78 12.52 -1.03
CA LEU A 108 -5.70 11.49 -1.53
C LEU A 108 -6.67 11.00 -0.44
N GLU A 109 -6.20 10.88 0.81
CA GLU A 109 -7.03 10.55 1.97
C GLU A 109 -8.04 11.66 2.28
N ALA A 110 -7.60 12.91 2.31
CA ALA A 110 -8.47 14.07 2.56
C ALA A 110 -9.55 14.24 1.47
N LEU A 111 -9.25 13.83 0.23
CA LEU A 111 -10.21 13.79 -0.87
C LEU A 111 -11.12 12.55 -0.84
N GLY A 112 -10.91 11.62 0.10
CA GLY A 112 -11.69 10.39 0.19
C GLY A 112 -11.49 9.44 -1.00
N LEU A 113 -10.34 9.52 -1.67
CA LEU A 113 -10.06 8.79 -2.91
C LEU A 113 -9.38 7.43 -2.68
N LEU A 114 -8.93 7.14 -1.46
CA LEU A 114 -8.28 5.88 -1.12
C LEU A 114 -9.29 4.84 -0.65
N GLU A 115 -9.19 3.63 -1.20
CA GLU A 115 -10.01 2.49 -0.77
C GLU A 115 -9.21 1.18 -0.75
N VAL A 116 -9.72 0.18 -0.04
CA VAL A 116 -9.22 -1.19 -0.13
C VAL A 116 -9.83 -1.87 -1.33
N GLY A 117 -8.97 -2.28 -2.26
CA GLY A 117 -9.35 -3.20 -3.32
C GLY A 117 -9.62 -4.60 -2.77
N ASP A 118 -10.60 -5.28 -3.37
CA ASP A 118 -10.79 -6.72 -3.24
C ASP A 118 -9.62 -7.52 -3.81
#